data_AF-A0A6G0L4V2-F1
#
_entry.id   AF-A0A6G0L4V2-F1
#
_cell.length_a   1.000
_cell.length_b   1.000
_cell.length_c   1.000
_cell.angle_alpha   90.00
_cell.angle_beta   90.00
_cell.angle_gamma   90.00
#
_symmetry.space_group_name_H-M   'P 1'
#
loop_
_entity.id
_entity.type
_entity.pdbx_description
1 polymer ?
#
loop_
_entity_poly.entity_id
_entity_poly.type
_entity_poly.pdbx_seq_one_letter_code
_entity_poly.pdbx_strand_id
1 'polypeptide(L)'
;MASLPAATRFRGLLTEAPTPDDIEAQLQHARGASSPGLDGVGYDVYKRFAIQLLPALTAAFPRCWEAQRVPQSWKLGVVRLLHMKGSREDPANWRPICLQQAIYKLYTGVLARRLVRWLDANKRHAPGQKGFRSVNGCGEHNFLAATLIDHARRRHKSLYEVWYDFCNAFGSVPFKLLWTRWRGWACPPTTSKCAEDFTTAPPSSWATPPTARPSRSCSAWGCSRGAH
;
A
#
# COMPACT_ATOMS: atom_id res chain seq x y z
N MET A 1 22.70 14.79 4.22
CA MET A 1 21.23 14.62 4.33
C MET A 1 20.76 15.43 5.53
N ALA A 2 19.90 16.42 5.36
CA ALA A 2 19.35 17.17 6.49
C ALA A 2 18.68 16.19 7.48
N SER A 3 19.11 16.20 8.74
CA SER A 3 18.48 15.38 9.78
C SER A 3 17.05 15.87 9.96
N LEU A 4 16.06 15.02 9.67
CA LEU A 4 14.68 15.35 9.95
C LEU A 4 14.52 15.55 11.48
N PRO A 5 13.75 16.55 11.93
CA PRO A 5 13.53 16.78 13.37
C PRO A 5 12.95 15.54 14.04
N ALA A 6 13.06 15.41 15.35
CA ALA A 6 12.51 14.26 16.07
C ALA A 6 10.98 14.15 15.87
N ALA A 7 10.46 12.94 15.61
CA ALA A 7 9.02 12.70 15.54
C ALA A 7 8.45 12.52 16.96
N THR A 8 7.91 13.60 17.51
CA THR A 8 7.40 13.62 18.89
C THR A 8 5.88 13.46 18.98
N ARG A 9 5.14 13.71 17.89
CA ARG A 9 3.67 13.72 17.90
C ARG A 9 3.09 12.32 17.71
N PHE A 10 2.04 12.02 18.47
CA PHE A 10 1.27 10.77 18.40
C PHE A 10 2.11 9.49 18.44
N ARG A 11 3.19 9.48 19.23
CA ARG A 11 4.08 8.32 19.38
C ARG A 11 3.32 7.04 19.80
N GLY A 12 2.28 7.19 20.63
CA GLY A 12 1.38 6.12 21.06
C GLY A 12 0.83 5.26 19.92
N LEU A 13 0.54 5.85 18.75
CA LEU A 13 0.02 5.13 17.57
C LEU A 13 0.96 4.02 17.06
N LEU A 14 2.26 4.14 17.37
CA LEU A 14 3.29 3.21 16.93
C LEU A 14 3.91 2.41 18.09
N THR A 15 3.70 2.80 19.34
CA THR A 15 4.21 2.09 20.52
C THR A 15 3.18 1.18 21.17
N GLU A 16 1.92 1.57 21.16
CA GLU A 16 0.84 0.88 21.86
C GLU A 16 0.08 -0.05 20.93
N ALA A 17 -0.56 -1.07 21.51
CA ALA A 17 -1.44 -1.96 20.77
C ALA A 17 -2.61 -1.18 20.14
N PRO A 18 -3.20 -1.68 19.02
CA PRO A 18 -4.40 -1.08 18.45
C PRO A 18 -5.57 -1.07 19.44
N THR A 19 -6.27 0.05 19.54
CA THR A 19 -7.45 0.20 20.40
C THR A 19 -8.71 -0.39 19.74
N PRO A 20 -9.77 -0.67 20.51
CA PRO A 20 -11.07 -1.08 19.93
C PRO A 20 -11.55 -0.07 18.87
N ASP A 21 -11.41 1.23 19.14
CA ASP A 21 -11.78 2.31 18.22
C ASP A 21 -10.98 2.27 16.91
N ASP A 22 -9.67 1.99 16.98
CA ASP A 22 -8.83 1.85 15.79
C ASP A 22 -9.34 0.69 14.90
N ILE A 23 -9.78 -0.41 15.52
CA ILE A 23 -10.27 -1.61 14.85
C ILE A 23 -11.65 -1.35 14.23
N GLU A 24 -12.57 -0.77 14.99
CA GLU A 24 -13.90 -0.44 14.51
C GLU A 24 -13.84 0.60 13.37
N ALA A 25 -13.04 1.65 13.52
CA ALA A 25 -12.86 2.65 12.48
C ALA A 25 -12.32 2.03 11.18
N GLN A 26 -11.40 1.07 11.28
CA GLN A 26 -10.91 0.35 10.11
C GLN A 26 -11.97 -0.56 9.49
N LEU A 27 -12.77 -1.25 10.32
CA LEU A 27 -13.87 -2.08 9.84
C LEU A 27 -14.89 -1.23 9.08
N GLN A 28 -15.29 -0.07 9.61
CA GLN A 28 -16.23 0.82 8.94
C GLN A 28 -15.66 1.38 7.65
N HIS A 29 -14.37 1.73 7.64
CA HIS A 29 -13.69 2.22 6.45
C HIS A 29 -13.58 1.18 5.32
N ALA A 30 -13.43 -0.11 5.67
CA ALA A 30 -13.29 -1.18 4.68
C ALA A 30 -14.53 -1.30 3.78
N ARG A 31 -14.34 -1.47 2.47
CA ARG A 31 -15.45 -1.65 1.53
C ARG A 31 -16.03 -3.05 1.64
N GLY A 32 -17.32 -3.17 1.94
CA GLY A 32 -17.99 -4.47 2.14
C GLY A 32 -17.87 -5.41 0.94
N ALA A 33 -18.00 -4.87 -0.28
CA ALA A 33 -17.91 -5.63 -1.53
C ALA A 33 -16.47 -6.04 -1.95
N SER A 34 -15.49 -5.98 -1.05
CA SER A 34 -14.14 -6.47 -1.34
C SER A 34 -14.14 -7.99 -1.46
N SER A 35 -13.39 -8.53 -2.44
CA SER A 35 -13.27 -9.97 -2.61
C SER A 35 -12.66 -10.65 -1.35
N PRO A 36 -13.22 -11.80 -0.94
CA PRO A 36 -12.71 -12.57 0.19
C PRO A 36 -11.38 -13.24 -0.13
N GLY A 37 -10.70 -13.73 0.91
CA GLY A 37 -9.53 -14.58 0.78
C GLY A 37 -9.90 -16.05 0.52
N LEU A 38 -8.98 -16.95 0.83
CA LEU A 38 -9.17 -18.40 0.67
C LEU A 38 -10.29 -18.96 1.57
N ASP A 39 -10.55 -18.31 2.70
CA ASP A 39 -11.58 -18.67 3.68
C ASP A 39 -13.00 -18.31 3.24
N GLY A 40 -13.17 -17.56 2.14
CA GLY A 40 -14.47 -17.09 1.67
C GLY A 40 -15.09 -16.00 2.54
N VAL A 41 -14.41 -15.51 3.58
CA VAL A 41 -14.94 -14.50 4.50
C VAL A 41 -14.57 -13.10 4.02
N GLY A 42 -15.58 -12.33 3.63
CA GLY A 42 -15.44 -10.93 3.21
C GLY A 42 -15.61 -9.94 4.36
N TYR A 43 -15.36 -8.65 4.08
CA TYR A 43 -15.61 -7.58 5.06
C TYR A 43 -17.10 -7.40 5.38
N ASP A 44 -17.98 -7.76 4.45
CA ASP A 44 -19.43 -7.78 4.64
C ASP A 44 -19.85 -8.67 5.81
N VAL A 45 -19.21 -9.83 6.00
CA VAL A 45 -19.43 -10.71 7.15
C VAL A 45 -19.01 -10.03 8.45
N TYR A 46 -17.80 -9.44 8.50
CA TYR A 46 -17.33 -8.70 9.67
C TYR A 46 -18.24 -7.52 10.02
N LYS A 47 -18.77 -6.82 9.00
CA LYS A 47 -19.70 -5.70 9.20
C LYS A 47 -21.07 -6.18 9.67
N ARG A 48 -21.60 -7.25 9.10
CA ARG A 48 -22.91 -7.81 9.44
C ARG A 48 -22.93 -8.37 10.87
N PHE A 49 -21.85 -9.00 11.29
CA PHE A 49 -21.71 -9.59 12.63
C PHE A 49 -20.74 -8.79 13.51
N ALA A 50 -20.72 -7.46 13.37
CA ALA A 50 -19.77 -6.61 14.09
C ALA A 50 -19.91 -6.71 15.61
N ILE A 51 -21.14 -6.82 16.12
CA ILE A 51 -21.42 -6.96 17.56
C ILE A 51 -20.71 -8.19 18.14
N GLN A 52 -20.68 -9.30 17.40
CA GLN A 52 -20.08 -10.56 17.82
C GLN A 52 -18.57 -10.61 17.54
N LEU A 53 -18.13 -10.05 16.41
CA LEU A 53 -16.76 -10.20 15.93
C LEU A 53 -15.80 -9.12 16.41
N LEU A 54 -16.27 -7.88 16.67
CA LEU A 54 -15.40 -6.82 17.19
C LEU A 54 -14.73 -7.19 18.52
N PRO A 55 -15.43 -7.79 19.51
CA PRO A 55 -14.77 -8.25 20.74
C PRO A 55 -13.66 -9.27 20.48
N ALA A 56 -13.88 -10.21 19.55
CA ALA A 56 -12.88 -11.21 19.18
C ALA A 56 -11.66 -10.57 18.48
N LEU A 57 -11.88 -9.62 17.56
CA LEU A 57 -10.80 -8.85 16.92
C LEU A 57 -10.02 -8.03 17.94
N THR A 58 -10.72 -7.42 18.90
CA THR A 58 -10.15 -6.61 19.98
C THR A 58 -9.32 -7.45 20.95
N ALA A 59 -9.64 -8.72 21.13
CA ALA A 59 -8.79 -9.65 21.89
C ALA A 59 -7.59 -10.16 21.06
N ALA A 60 -7.76 -10.36 19.76
CA ALA A 60 -6.75 -10.97 18.89
C ALA A 60 -5.66 -10.00 18.43
N PHE A 61 -6.02 -8.78 18.02
CA PHE A 61 -5.08 -7.83 17.41
C PHE A 61 -4.00 -7.31 18.37
N PRO A 62 -4.29 -7.00 19.64
CA PRO A 62 -3.27 -6.68 20.64
C PRO A 62 -2.28 -7.82 20.86
N ARG A 63 -2.75 -9.08 20.90
CA ARG A 63 -1.86 -10.25 21.01
C ARG A 63 -0.93 -10.38 19.82
N CYS A 64 -1.42 -10.11 18.60
CA CYS A 64 -0.57 -10.07 17.40
C CYS A 64 0.49 -8.95 17.49
N TRP A 65 0.09 -7.80 18.03
CA TRP A 65 0.99 -6.66 18.24
C TRP A 65 2.09 -6.96 19.27
N GLU A 66 1.73 -7.52 20.42
CA GLU A 66 2.65 -7.91 21.50
C GLU A 66 3.62 -9.00 21.03
N ALA A 67 3.11 -10.02 20.34
CA ALA A 67 3.92 -11.11 19.77
C ALA A 67 4.76 -10.66 18.57
N GLN A 68 4.49 -9.46 18.03
CA GLN A 68 5.12 -8.90 16.82
C GLN A 68 4.95 -9.81 15.59
N ARG A 69 3.88 -10.61 15.58
CA ARG A 69 3.65 -11.70 14.64
C ARG A 69 2.16 -11.86 14.37
N VAL A 70 1.85 -12.18 13.12
CA VAL A 70 0.50 -12.54 12.70
C VAL A 70 0.37 -14.05 12.51
N PRO A 71 -0.78 -14.65 12.86
CA PRO A 71 -1.04 -16.06 12.58
C PRO A 71 -0.73 -16.44 11.13
N GLN A 72 -0.03 -17.55 10.95
CA GLN A 72 0.39 -17.99 9.62
C GLN A 72 -0.80 -18.26 8.70
N SER A 73 -1.91 -18.72 9.29
CA SER A 73 -3.17 -18.91 8.57
C SER A 73 -3.63 -17.62 7.90
N TRP A 74 -3.56 -16.46 8.56
CA TRP A 74 -4.03 -15.18 8.01
C TRP A 74 -3.21 -14.70 6.81
N LYS A 75 -1.92 -15.09 6.74
CA LYS A 75 -1.02 -14.72 5.64
C LYS A 75 -1.27 -15.50 4.34
N LEU A 76 -2.15 -16.51 4.38
CA LEU A 76 -2.51 -17.28 3.19
C LEU A 76 -3.41 -16.43 2.28
N GLY A 77 -2.99 -16.31 1.02
CA GLY A 77 -3.77 -15.65 -0.03
C GLY A 77 -3.81 -16.48 -1.31
N VAL A 78 -4.84 -16.25 -2.12
CA VAL A 78 -4.99 -16.91 -3.42
C VAL A 78 -4.61 -15.95 -4.54
N VAL A 79 -3.79 -16.41 -5.47
CA VAL A 79 -3.43 -15.62 -6.66
C VAL A 79 -4.49 -15.82 -7.74
N ARG A 80 -5.02 -14.72 -8.27
CA ARG A 80 -5.90 -14.67 -9.43
C ARG A 80 -5.26 -13.81 -10.50
N LEU A 81 -5.33 -14.24 -11.76
CA LEU A 81 -4.85 -13.47 -12.89
C LEU A 81 -5.97 -12.56 -13.37
N LEU A 82 -5.71 -11.25 -13.42
CA LEU A 82 -6.59 -10.26 -14.02
C LEU A 82 -6.08 -9.91 -15.41
N HIS A 83 -6.88 -10.21 -16.43
CA HIS A 83 -6.58 -9.80 -17.81
C HIS A 83 -6.70 -8.28 -17.93
N MET A 84 -5.70 -7.66 -18.54
CA MET A 84 -5.70 -6.22 -18.82
C MET A 84 -6.21 -5.96 -20.24
N LYS A 85 -5.29 -5.73 -21.19
CA LYS A 85 -5.60 -5.44 -22.61
C LYS A 85 -4.67 -6.28 -23.49
N GLY A 86 -5.01 -6.45 -24.76
CA GLY A 86 -4.21 -7.25 -25.71
C GLY A 86 -4.59 -8.73 -25.72
N SER A 87 -3.72 -9.56 -26.31
CA SER A 87 -3.96 -11.00 -26.46
C SER A 87 -4.06 -11.70 -25.11
N ARG A 88 -4.98 -12.67 -25.00
CA ARG A 88 -5.12 -13.53 -23.81
C ARG A 88 -4.04 -14.60 -23.72
N GLU A 89 -3.39 -14.91 -24.84
CA GLU A 89 -2.34 -15.93 -24.93
C GLU A 89 -0.99 -15.41 -24.43
N ASP A 90 -0.80 -14.09 -24.40
CA ASP A 90 0.42 -13.46 -23.90
C ASP A 90 0.33 -13.27 -22.37
N PRO A 91 1.18 -13.96 -21.57
CA PRO A 91 1.20 -13.84 -20.12
C PRO A 91 1.48 -12.43 -19.60
N ALA A 92 2.16 -11.57 -20.39
CA ALA A 92 2.45 -10.19 -19.99
C ALA A 92 1.19 -9.33 -19.88
N ASN A 93 0.09 -9.72 -20.54
CA ASN A 93 -1.19 -9.03 -20.50
C ASN A 93 -2.04 -9.40 -19.27
N TRP A 94 -1.52 -10.26 -18.39
CA TRP A 94 -2.17 -10.67 -17.16
C TRP A 94 -1.44 -10.09 -15.95
N ARG A 95 -2.19 -9.53 -15.00
CA ARG A 95 -1.63 -9.11 -13.71
C ARG A 95 -2.00 -10.11 -12.63
N PRO A 96 -1.02 -10.67 -11.91
CA PRO A 96 -1.31 -11.45 -10.72
C PRO A 96 -1.81 -10.54 -9.60
N ILE A 97 -2.95 -10.89 -9.04
CA ILE A 97 -3.55 -10.24 -7.87
C ILE A 97 -3.65 -11.28 -6.76
N CYS A 98 -3.07 -10.99 -5.60
CA CYS A 98 -3.20 -11.84 -4.43
C CYS A 98 -4.39 -11.40 -3.58
N LEU A 99 -5.39 -12.26 -3.45
CA LEU A 99 -6.54 -12.07 -2.57
C LEU A 99 -6.19 -12.61 -1.18
N GLN A 100 -5.90 -11.69 -0.28
CA GLN A 100 -5.61 -11.96 1.13
C GLN A 100 -6.89 -12.04 1.96
N GLN A 101 -6.83 -12.79 3.07
CA GLN A 101 -7.96 -12.93 4.01
C GLN A 101 -8.40 -11.58 4.57
N ALA A 102 -9.70 -11.42 4.79
CA ALA A 102 -10.26 -10.17 5.28
C ALA A 102 -9.70 -9.80 6.67
N ILE A 103 -9.49 -10.77 7.57
CA ILE A 103 -8.88 -10.52 8.89
C ILE A 103 -7.45 -9.99 8.80
N TYR A 104 -6.65 -10.54 7.88
CA TYR A 104 -5.29 -10.06 7.61
C TYR A 104 -5.33 -8.61 7.12
N LYS A 105 -6.17 -8.34 6.12
CA LYS A 105 -6.34 -6.99 5.57
C LYS A 105 -6.91 -5.99 6.60
N LEU A 106 -7.78 -6.43 7.52
CA LEU A 106 -8.26 -5.61 8.64
C LEU A 106 -7.06 -5.21 9.52
N TYR A 107 -6.29 -6.19 10.00
CA TYR A 107 -5.15 -5.94 10.89
C TYR A 107 -4.11 -5.02 10.26
N THR A 108 -3.66 -5.33 9.03
CA THR A 108 -2.69 -4.50 8.31
C THR A 108 -3.24 -3.11 8.02
N GLY A 109 -4.54 -3.00 7.75
CA GLY A 109 -5.22 -1.73 7.52
C GLY A 109 -5.28 -0.84 8.77
N VAL A 110 -5.51 -1.44 9.95
CA VAL A 110 -5.42 -0.73 11.23
C VAL A 110 -4.02 -0.14 11.41
N LEU A 111 -2.97 -0.96 11.24
CA LEU A 111 -1.59 -0.49 11.38
C LEU A 111 -1.23 0.58 10.34
N ALA A 112 -1.66 0.40 9.09
CA ALA A 112 -1.42 1.37 8.02
C ALA A 112 -2.07 2.73 8.32
N ARG A 113 -3.30 2.75 8.84
CA ARG A 113 -3.97 4.00 9.23
C ARG A 113 -3.27 4.69 10.39
N ARG A 114 -2.85 3.94 11.42
CA ARG A 114 -2.06 4.47 12.55
C ARG A 114 -0.74 5.07 12.07
N LEU A 115 -0.06 4.40 11.15
CA LEU A 115 1.15 4.89 10.50
C LEU A 115 0.92 6.18 9.72
N VAL A 116 -0.08 6.23 8.83
CA VAL A 116 -0.37 7.41 8.01
C VAL A 116 -0.67 8.62 8.90
N ARG A 117 -1.50 8.44 9.95
CA ARG A 117 -1.77 9.51 10.93
C ARG A 117 -0.50 10.03 11.59
N TRP A 118 0.40 9.13 11.97
CA TRP A 118 1.70 9.51 12.55
C TRP A 118 2.59 10.25 11.54
N LEU A 119 2.65 9.79 10.28
CA LEU A 119 3.44 10.41 9.21
C LEU A 119 2.93 11.82 8.91
N ASP A 120 1.61 12.00 8.80
CA ASP A 120 0.99 13.31 8.56
C ASP A 120 1.25 14.28 9.73
N ALA A 121 1.03 13.83 10.97
CA ALA A 121 1.24 14.67 12.16
C ALA A 121 2.69 15.14 12.33
N ASN A 122 3.65 14.34 11.86
CA ASN A 122 5.08 14.62 11.94
C ASN A 122 5.68 15.12 10.60
N LYS A 123 4.83 15.50 9.63
CA LYS A 123 5.23 16.05 8.31
C LYS A 123 6.30 15.20 7.59
N ARG A 124 6.11 13.87 7.58
CA ARG A 124 7.07 12.90 7.01
C ARG A 124 6.86 12.61 5.53
N HIS A 125 5.77 13.11 4.94
CA HIS A 125 5.53 13.03 3.50
C HIS A 125 6.33 14.08 2.74
N ALA A 126 6.79 13.72 1.54
CA ALA A 126 7.31 14.72 0.61
C ALA A 126 6.19 15.70 0.22
N PRO A 127 6.48 17.01 0.01
CA PRO A 127 5.45 18.01 -0.32
C PRO A 127 4.60 17.65 -1.54
N GLY A 128 5.21 17.04 -2.57
CA GLY A 128 4.52 16.59 -3.79
C GLY A 128 3.86 15.21 -3.67
N GLN A 129 3.99 14.50 -2.55
CA GLN A 129 3.34 13.20 -2.38
C GLN A 129 1.87 13.42 -2.06
N LYS A 130 1.01 13.04 -3.01
CA LYS A 130 -0.45 13.06 -2.85
C LYS A 130 -1.11 11.69 -3.02
N GLY A 131 -0.42 10.72 -3.61
CA GLY A 131 -0.88 9.33 -3.69
C GLY A 131 -0.92 8.67 -2.31
N PHE A 132 -1.91 7.81 -2.08
CA PHE A 132 -2.15 7.08 -0.81
C PHE A 132 -2.32 7.98 0.42
N ARG A 133 -2.78 9.22 0.22
CA ARG A 133 -3.12 10.16 1.28
C ARG A 133 -4.60 10.47 1.25
N SER A 134 -5.16 10.95 2.35
CA SER A 134 -6.56 11.38 2.46
C SER A 134 -6.78 12.78 1.85
N VAL A 135 -6.26 13.02 0.64
CA VAL A 135 -6.40 14.28 -0.10
C VAL A 135 -6.74 13.99 -1.56
N ASN A 136 -7.44 14.91 -2.24
CA ASN A 136 -7.71 14.78 -3.68
C ASN A 136 -6.46 15.11 -4.51
N GLY A 137 -5.46 14.22 -4.43
CA GLY A 137 -4.17 14.42 -5.07
C GLY A 137 -4.23 14.52 -6.59
N CYS A 138 -5.08 13.70 -7.21
CA CYS A 138 -5.24 13.68 -8.66
C CYS A 138 -5.85 14.99 -9.16
N GLY A 139 -6.89 15.49 -8.48
CA GLY A 139 -7.51 16.78 -8.83
C GLY A 139 -6.53 17.94 -8.70
N GLU A 140 -5.80 18.02 -7.58
CA GLU A 140 -4.82 19.08 -7.35
C GLU A 140 -3.68 19.05 -8.39
N HIS A 141 -3.09 17.87 -8.65
CA HIS A 141 -2.02 17.76 -9.63
C HIS A 141 -2.50 18.06 -11.06
N ASN A 142 -3.70 17.60 -11.45
CA ASN A 142 -4.26 17.93 -12.76
C ASN A 142 -4.56 19.42 -12.90
N PHE A 143 -5.10 20.05 -11.86
CA PHE A 143 -5.34 21.49 -11.86
C PHE A 143 -4.03 22.28 -11.98
N LEU A 144 -2.99 21.90 -11.23
CA LEU A 144 -1.67 22.53 -11.32
C LEU A 144 -1.05 22.36 -12.71
N ALA A 145 -1.08 21.15 -13.27
CA ALA A 145 -0.57 20.89 -14.63
C ALA A 145 -1.31 21.74 -15.67
N ALA A 146 -2.64 21.76 -15.63
CA ALA A 146 -3.47 22.58 -16.53
C ALA A 146 -3.17 24.08 -16.39
N THR A 147 -3.01 24.57 -15.16
CA THR A 147 -2.67 25.97 -14.87
C THR A 147 -1.29 26.33 -15.41
N LEU A 148 -0.30 25.44 -15.27
CA LEU A 148 1.05 25.66 -15.81
C LEU A 148 1.05 25.70 -17.35
N ILE A 149 0.29 24.81 -18.00
CA ILE A 149 0.13 24.78 -19.45
C ILE A 149 -0.50 26.08 -19.95
N ASP A 150 -1.60 26.50 -19.33
CA ASP A 150 -2.29 27.75 -19.70
C ASP A 150 -1.41 28.99 -19.46
N HIS A 151 -0.68 29.01 -18.35
CA HIS A 151 0.26 30.09 -18.04
C HIS A 151 1.39 30.22 -19.07
N ALA A 152 1.99 29.09 -19.46
CA ALA A 152 3.04 29.04 -20.47
C ALA A 152 2.52 29.52 -21.83
N ARG A 153 1.31 29.09 -22.21
CA ARG A 153 0.63 29.53 -23.43
C ARG A 153 0.39 31.05 -23.44
N ARG A 154 -0.15 31.63 -22.37
CA ARG A 154 -0.43 33.09 -22.28
C ARG A 154 0.83 33.95 -22.31
N ARG A 155 1.94 33.45 -21.77
CA ARG A 155 3.22 34.17 -21.73
C ARG A 155 4.15 33.85 -22.89
N HIS A 156 3.70 33.04 -23.84
CA HIS A 156 4.52 32.55 -24.97
C HIS A 156 5.86 31.96 -24.52
N LYS A 157 5.85 31.22 -23.40
CA LYS A 157 7.04 30.53 -22.86
C LYS A 157 6.94 29.03 -23.12
N SER A 158 8.09 28.38 -23.31
CA SER A 158 8.17 26.93 -23.40
C SER A 158 7.98 26.29 -22.02
N LEU A 159 7.17 25.23 -21.96
CA LEU A 159 6.99 24.37 -20.79
C LEU A 159 7.40 22.95 -21.17
N TYR A 160 8.16 22.29 -20.30
CA TYR A 160 8.56 20.90 -20.46
C TYR A 160 8.02 20.10 -19.29
N GLU A 161 7.24 19.06 -19.58
CA GLU A 161 6.68 18.15 -18.58
C GLU A 161 7.28 16.76 -18.77
N VAL A 162 7.69 16.12 -17.67
CA VAL A 162 8.29 14.79 -17.70
C VAL A 162 7.48 13.83 -16.83
N TRP A 163 7.06 12.73 -17.45
CA TRP A 163 6.28 11.68 -16.82
C TRP A 163 7.19 10.49 -16.53
N TYR A 164 7.32 10.12 -15.26
CA TYR A 164 8.08 8.95 -14.84
C TYR A 164 7.13 7.88 -14.28
N ASP A 165 7.25 6.66 -14.79
CA ASP A 165 6.56 5.48 -14.26
C ASP A 165 7.58 4.40 -13.88
N PHE A 166 7.41 3.81 -12.70
CA PHE A 166 8.31 2.77 -12.20
C PHE A 166 7.82 1.39 -12.63
N CYS A 167 8.63 0.67 -13.40
CA CYS A 167 8.35 -0.73 -13.71
C CYS A 167 8.31 -1.57 -12.42
N ASN A 168 7.21 -2.29 -12.22
CA ASN A 168 7.00 -3.17 -11.06
C ASN A 168 7.28 -2.48 -9.71
N ALA A 169 6.70 -1.30 -9.49
CA ALA A 169 6.98 -0.44 -8.33
C ALA A 169 6.92 -1.15 -6.96
N PHE A 170 6.06 -2.16 -6.79
CA PHE A 170 5.95 -2.91 -5.53
C PHE A 170 6.88 -4.13 -5.48
N GLY A 171 7.05 -4.86 -6.58
CA GLY A 171 7.91 -6.05 -6.61
C GLY A 171 9.41 -5.74 -6.67
N SER A 172 9.76 -4.52 -7.06
CA SER A 172 11.16 -4.07 -7.17
C SER A 172 11.67 -3.32 -5.93
N VAL A 173 10.90 -3.24 -4.83
CA VAL A 173 11.31 -2.49 -3.63
C VAL A 173 12.42 -3.23 -2.88
N PRO A 174 13.60 -2.63 -2.67
CA PRO A 174 14.64 -3.23 -1.85
C PRO A 174 14.27 -3.13 -0.37
N PHE A 175 13.77 -4.23 0.21
CA PHE A 175 13.33 -4.29 1.62
C PHE A 175 14.41 -3.83 2.61
N LYS A 176 15.68 -4.16 2.37
CA LYS A 176 16.79 -3.70 3.21
C LYS A 176 16.84 -2.17 3.32
N LEU A 177 16.72 -1.47 2.19
CA LEU A 177 16.71 -0.01 2.15
C LEU A 177 15.45 0.56 2.81
N LEU A 178 14.29 -0.07 2.57
CA LEU A 178 13.03 0.31 3.20
C LEU A 178 13.15 0.29 4.73
N TRP A 179 13.68 -0.81 5.29
CA TRP A 179 13.84 -0.96 6.74
C TRP A 179 14.92 -0.05 7.32
N THR A 180 16.03 0.17 6.60
CA THR A 180 17.03 1.18 7.00
C THR A 180 16.39 2.57 7.08
N ARG A 181 15.59 2.95 6.09
CA ARG A 181 14.93 4.25 6.07
C ARG A 181 13.89 4.37 7.18
N TRP A 182 13.12 3.32 7.40
CA TRP A 182 12.11 3.25 8.45
C TRP A 182 12.70 3.44 9.85
N ARG A 183 13.80 2.74 10.16
CA ARG A 183 14.53 2.87 11.43
C ARG A 183 15.13 4.28 11.59
N GLY A 184 15.60 4.89 10.49
CA GLY A 184 16.10 6.26 10.47
C GLY A 184 15.06 7.35 10.77
N TRP A 185 13.76 7.03 10.73
CA TRP A 185 12.69 7.97 11.11
C TRP A 185 12.37 8.00 12.60
N ALA A 186 13.18 7.33 13.43
CA ALA A 186 12.94 7.16 14.87
C ALA A 186 11.58 6.50 15.18
N CYS A 187 11.10 5.66 14.26
CA CYS A 187 9.91 4.84 14.47
C CYS A 187 10.21 3.79 15.57
N PRO A 188 9.24 3.49 16.46
CA PRO A 188 9.39 2.41 17.43
C PRO A 188 9.75 1.07 16.79
N PRO A 189 10.59 0.24 17.46
CA PRO A 189 10.97 -1.07 16.95
C PRO A 189 9.78 -2.03 16.88
N THR A 190 8.74 -1.83 17.70
CA THR A 190 7.55 -2.68 17.74
C THR A 190 6.81 -2.72 16.42
N THR A 191 6.43 -1.55 15.88
CA THR A 191 5.76 -1.47 14.58
C THR A 191 6.63 -2.01 13.45
N SER A 192 7.94 -1.78 13.53
CA SER A 192 8.90 -2.18 12.51
C SER A 192 8.94 -3.71 12.39
N LYS A 193 9.01 -4.42 13.51
CA LYS A 193 8.99 -5.89 13.53
C LYS A 193 7.66 -6.47 13.07
N CYS A 194 6.52 -5.89 13.48
CA CYS A 194 5.21 -6.29 12.96
C CYS A 194 5.14 -6.12 11.43
N ALA A 195 5.69 -5.02 10.90
CA ALA A 195 5.73 -4.78 9.46
C ALA A 195 6.66 -5.75 8.72
N GLU A 196 7.80 -6.09 9.31
CA GLU A 196 8.74 -7.10 8.78
C GLU A 196 8.09 -8.50 8.72
N ASP A 197 7.29 -8.87 9.72
CA ASP A 197 6.55 -10.14 9.75
C ASP A 197 5.57 -10.29 8.58
N PHE A 198 4.98 -9.19 8.09
CA PHE A 198 4.12 -9.20 6.90
C PHE A 198 4.88 -9.53 5.62
N THR A 199 6.15 -9.13 5.55
CA THR A 199 7.00 -9.31 4.36
C THR A 199 7.76 -10.62 4.37
N THR A 200 7.74 -11.34 5.50
CA THR A 200 8.33 -12.66 5.62
C THR A 200 7.36 -13.68 5.02
N ALA A 201 7.73 -14.26 3.89
CA ALA A 201 6.93 -15.29 3.23
C ALA A 201 6.64 -16.47 4.19
N PRO A 202 5.51 -17.17 4.03
CA PRO A 202 5.32 -18.49 4.63
C PRO A 202 6.54 -19.38 4.30
N PRO A 203 7.06 -20.18 5.24
CA PRO A 203 8.21 -21.06 4.99
C PRO A 203 8.06 -22.12 3.88
N SER A 204 7.00 -22.16 3.07
CA SER A 204 6.76 -23.29 2.15
C SER A 204 5.99 -23.04 0.85
N SER A 205 5.78 -21.80 0.36
CA SER A 205 4.95 -21.61 -0.87
C SER A 205 5.68 -21.08 -2.10
N TRP A 206 7.01 -20.96 -2.09
CA TRP A 206 7.76 -20.45 -3.24
C TRP A 206 8.99 -21.32 -3.49
N ALA A 207 8.81 -22.41 -4.23
CA ALA A 207 9.87 -22.86 -5.13
C ALA A 207 9.93 -21.82 -6.27
N THR A 208 10.87 -20.90 -6.21
CA THR A 208 11.23 -20.04 -7.34
C THR A 208 11.66 -20.95 -8.49
N PRO A 209 11.04 -20.89 -9.68
CA PRO A 209 11.68 -21.47 -10.86
C PRO A 209 12.99 -20.72 -11.12
N PRO A 210 14.07 -21.40 -11.54
CA PRO A 210 15.35 -20.77 -11.77
C PRO A 210 15.24 -19.78 -12.94
N THR A 211 15.49 -18.50 -12.64
CA THR A 211 16.01 -17.45 -13.55
C THR A 211 15.57 -17.52 -15.01
N ALA A 212 14.45 -16.89 -15.36
CA ALA A 212 14.27 -16.34 -16.70
C ALA A 212 14.95 -14.96 -16.76
N ARG A 213 15.93 -14.80 -17.64
CA ARG A 213 16.61 -13.51 -17.91
C ARG A 213 15.60 -12.41 -18.22
N PRO A 214 15.90 -11.13 -17.90
CA PRO A 214 15.10 -10.03 -18.41
C PRO A 214 15.24 -9.97 -19.93
N SER A 215 14.19 -10.36 -20.66
CA SER A 215 14.09 -10.09 -22.09
C SER A 215 13.97 -8.58 -22.27
N ARG A 216 15.03 -7.97 -22.80
CA ARG A 216 14.99 -6.60 -23.31
C ARG A 216 14.03 -6.56 -24.50
N SER A 217 12.85 -5.98 -24.32
CA SER A 217 12.10 -5.34 -25.40
C SER A 217 11.16 -4.29 -24.82
N CYS A 218 11.70 -3.09 -24.62
CA CYS A 218 10.90 -1.87 -24.64
C CYS A 218 10.42 -1.68 -26.08
N SER A 219 9.22 -2.17 -26.41
CA SER A 219 8.54 -1.80 -27.65
C SER A 219 7.62 -0.61 -27.39
N ALA A 220 8.14 0.55 -27.78
CA ALA A 220 7.46 1.72 -28.35
C ALA A 220 5.99 1.94 -27.97
N TRP A 221 5.75 2.95 -27.11
CA TRP A 221 4.47 3.67 -27.13
C TRP A 221 4.43 4.55 -28.38
N GLY A 222 3.46 4.26 -29.24
CA GLY A 222 3.20 4.99 -30.47
C GLY A 222 2.91 6.46 -30.21
N CYS A 223 3.72 7.30 -30.83
CA CYS A 223 3.48 8.72 -31.02
C CYS A 223 2.32 8.88 -32.02
N SER A 224 1.09 9.13 -31.56
CA SER A 224 0.03 9.59 -32.46
C SER A 224 0.21 11.09 -32.72
N ARG A 225 0.87 11.41 -33.83
CA ARG A 225 0.70 12.72 -34.48
C ARG A 225 -0.75 12.79 -34.99
N GLY A 226 -1.56 13.62 -34.35
CA GLY A 226 -2.83 14.08 -34.92
C GLY A 226 -2.60 15.47 -35.50
N ALA A 227 -2.42 15.54 -36.81
CA ALA A 227 -2.63 16.76 -37.57
C ALA A 227 -4.14 16.89 -37.84
N HIS A 228 -4.74 17.99 -37.41
CA HIS A 228 -5.69 18.84 -38.13
C HIS A 228 -6.04 20.03 -37.25
#